data_AF-A0A699ZDD1-F1
#
_entry.id   AF-A0A699ZDD1-F1
#
_cell.length_a   1.000
_cell.length_b   1.000
_cell.length_c   1.000
_cell.angle_alpha   90.00
_cell.angle_beta   90.00
_cell.angle_gamma   90.00
#
_symmetry.space_group_name_H-M   'P 1'
#
loop_
_entity.id
_entity.type
_entity.pdbx_description
1 polymer ?
#
loop_
_entity_poly.entity_id
_entity_poly.type
_entity_poly.pdbx_seq_one_letter_code
_entity_poly.pdbx_strand_id
1 'polypeptide(L)'
;MAMRAMLAVSDPTLTAPPLASDAQAVVSEVVVGTPEDVFAVLLANDSHFLEDFLEAQGNRRINIKAWQRHEQLGHVRDIQFVAPIKGAFASWGVPHAQCYQSHRFCNYAGGHMVFETSQTMANIPYGDCFTVDVRWDIMAADPRTPSQPGLPTLHEVP
;
A
#
# COMPACT_ATOMS: atom_id res chain seq x y z
N MET A 1 22.64 -4.21 -4.16
CA MET A 1 23.14 -3.30 -3.10
C MET A 1 22.13 -2.22 -2.67
N ALA A 2 21.07 -1.92 -3.43
CA ALA A 2 20.14 -0.82 -3.14
C ALA A 2 19.13 -1.07 -1.99
N MET A 3 18.57 -2.29 -1.87
CA MET A 3 17.48 -2.58 -0.92
C MET A 3 17.90 -2.47 0.56
N ARG A 4 19.08 -2.97 0.93
CA ARG A 4 19.60 -2.89 2.30
C ARG A 4 19.82 -1.44 2.77
N ALA A 5 20.19 -0.53 1.86
CA ALA A 5 20.35 0.88 2.19
C ALA A 5 19.01 1.59 2.40
N MET A 6 17.96 1.17 1.68
CA MET A 6 16.60 1.69 1.83
C MET A 6 15.93 1.21 3.13
N LEU A 7 16.24 0.00 3.58
CA LEU A 7 15.67 -0.60 4.78
C LEU A 7 16.42 -0.23 6.07
N ALA A 8 17.52 0.50 5.98
CA ALA A 8 18.24 0.95 7.17
C ALA A 8 17.37 1.94 7.97
N VAL A 9 17.16 1.64 9.26
CA VAL A 9 16.51 2.55 10.20
C VAL A 9 17.35 3.82 10.31
N SER A 10 16.74 4.97 9.99
CA SER A 10 17.42 6.27 10.03
C SER A 10 17.78 6.70 11.45
N ASP A 11 16.95 6.31 12.43
CA ASP A 11 17.08 6.64 13.84
C ASP A 11 16.45 5.52 14.69
N PRO A 12 17.22 4.79 15.51
CA PRO A 12 16.73 3.66 16.30
C PRO A 12 15.77 4.07 17.43
N THR A 13 15.59 5.37 17.68
CA THR A 13 14.66 5.90 18.68
C THR A 13 13.36 6.42 18.07
N LEU A 14 13.28 6.53 16.74
CA LEU A 14 12.11 7.04 16.04
C LEU A 14 10.95 6.05 16.16
N THR A 15 9.87 6.47 16.79
CA THR A 15 8.66 5.65 16.94
C THR A 15 7.69 5.92 15.79
N ALA A 16 6.93 4.90 15.39
CA ALA A 16 5.91 5.05 14.36
C ALA A 16 4.85 6.05 14.82
N PRO A 17 4.38 6.95 13.92
CA PRO A 17 3.32 7.88 14.26
C PRO A 17 2.04 7.09 14.63
N PRO A 18 1.19 7.61 15.53
CA PRO A 18 -0.07 6.96 15.85
C PRO A 18 -0.98 6.88 14.61
N LEU A 19 -1.88 5.90 14.59
CA LEU A 19 -2.95 5.85 13.59
C LEU A 19 -3.85 7.09 13.72
N ALA A 20 -4.41 7.54 12.60
CA ALA A 20 -5.42 8.60 12.61
C ALA A 20 -6.64 8.13 13.42
N SER A 21 -7.29 9.05 14.13
CA SER A 21 -8.40 8.73 15.04
C SER A 21 -9.63 8.16 14.33
N ASP A 22 -9.75 8.43 13.04
CA ASP A 22 -10.81 7.98 12.13
C ASP A 22 -10.40 6.79 11.25
N ALA A 23 -9.20 6.24 11.47
CA ALA A 23 -8.74 5.06 10.75
C ALA A 23 -9.59 3.83 11.11
N GLN A 24 -9.98 3.07 10.09
CA GLN A 24 -10.69 1.79 10.24
C GLN A 24 -9.76 0.63 9.87
N ALA A 25 -9.67 -0.37 10.75
CA ALA A 25 -8.95 -1.60 10.44
C ALA A 25 -9.66 -2.38 9.32
N VAL A 26 -8.96 -2.61 8.21
CA VAL A 26 -9.46 -3.39 7.06
C VAL A 26 -9.02 -4.85 7.16
N VAL A 27 -7.77 -5.09 7.58
CA VAL A 27 -7.18 -6.43 7.65
C VAL A 27 -6.09 -6.47 8.73
N SER A 28 -5.93 -7.63 9.37
CA SER A 28 -4.81 -7.92 10.27
C SER A 28 -4.47 -9.40 10.13
N GLU A 29 -3.29 -9.69 9.60
CA GLU A 29 -2.89 -11.06 9.26
C GLU A 29 -1.43 -11.30 9.62
N VAL A 30 -1.11 -12.55 9.95
CA VAL A 30 0.27 -13.01 10.16
C VAL A 30 0.73 -13.72 8.90
N VAL A 31 1.81 -13.23 8.31
CA VAL A 31 2.44 -13.82 7.13
C VAL A 31 3.83 -14.36 7.46
N VAL A 32 4.30 -15.32 6.66
CA VAL A 32 5.65 -15.89 6.82
C VAL A 32 6.68 -14.92 6.25
N GLY A 33 7.73 -14.64 7.02
CA GLY A 33 8.86 -13.80 6.61
C GLY A 33 9.12 -12.66 7.59
N THR A 34 10.05 -11.79 7.25
CA THR A 34 10.31 -10.54 7.98
C THR A 34 9.66 -9.34 7.28
N PRO A 35 9.54 -8.17 7.94
CA PRO A 35 9.12 -6.94 7.27
C PRO A 35 9.94 -6.63 6.00
N GLU A 36 11.24 -6.92 6.02
CA GLU A 36 12.12 -6.76 4.86
C GLU A 36 11.77 -7.72 3.71
N ASP A 37 11.38 -8.96 4.01
CA ASP A 37 10.91 -9.91 2.99
C ASP A 37 9.60 -9.41 2.35
N VAL A 38 8.68 -8.89 3.17
CA VAL A 38 7.43 -8.29 2.69
C VAL A 38 7.72 -7.10 1.77
N PHE A 39 8.65 -6.22 2.16
CA PHE A 39 9.08 -5.12 1.30
C PHE A 39 9.70 -5.61 -0.01
N ALA A 40 10.62 -6.58 0.07
CA ALA A 40 11.31 -7.13 -1.09
C ALA A 40 10.34 -7.71 -2.12
N VAL A 41 9.33 -8.45 -1.64
CA VAL A 41 8.35 -9.10 -2.49
C VAL A 41 7.30 -8.13 -3.00
N LEU A 42 6.79 -7.20 -2.19
CA LEU A 42 5.62 -6.41 -2.57
C LEU A 42 5.97 -5.02 -3.13
N LEU A 43 7.07 -4.42 -2.68
CA LEU A 43 7.30 -2.97 -2.83
C LEU A 43 8.61 -2.61 -3.51
N ALA A 44 9.63 -3.46 -3.51
CA ALA A 44 10.95 -3.16 -4.07
C ALA A 44 10.87 -2.73 -5.55
N ASN A 45 11.85 -1.95 -6.00
CA ASN A 45 11.88 -1.42 -7.38
C ASN A 45 12.01 -2.50 -8.45
N ASP A 46 12.59 -3.65 -8.09
CA ASP A 46 12.76 -4.82 -8.93
C ASP A 46 11.68 -5.89 -8.71
N SER A 47 10.71 -5.62 -7.83
CA SER A 47 9.52 -6.47 -7.71
C SER A 47 8.47 -6.11 -8.76
N HIS A 48 7.95 -7.15 -9.42
CA HIS A 48 6.82 -7.04 -10.33
C HIS A 48 5.46 -7.23 -9.64
N PHE A 49 5.43 -7.62 -8.35
CA PHE A 49 4.19 -8.00 -7.68
C PHE A 49 3.10 -6.92 -7.74
N LEU A 50 3.46 -5.66 -7.47
CA LEU A 50 2.48 -4.57 -7.47
C LEU A 50 1.94 -4.27 -8.88
N GLU A 51 2.81 -4.35 -9.89
CA GLU A 51 2.40 -4.18 -11.29
C GLU A 51 1.45 -5.30 -11.69
N ASP A 52 1.83 -6.56 -11.47
CA ASP A 52 1.02 -7.75 -11.74
C ASP A 52 -0.33 -7.70 -11.01
N PHE A 53 -0.34 -7.27 -9.74
CA PHE A 53 -1.55 -7.11 -8.95
C PHE A 53 -2.48 -6.05 -9.55
N LEU A 54 -1.95 -4.88 -9.91
CA LEU A 54 -2.74 -3.82 -10.55
C LEU A 54 -3.27 -4.27 -11.91
N GLU A 55 -2.47 -4.97 -12.72
CA GLU A 55 -2.89 -5.52 -14.01
C GLU A 55 -4.01 -6.56 -13.85
N ALA A 56 -3.90 -7.46 -12.88
CA ALA A 56 -4.91 -8.48 -12.58
C ALA A 56 -6.26 -7.86 -12.17
N GLN A 57 -6.24 -6.66 -11.56
CA GLN A 57 -7.44 -5.89 -11.26
C GLN A 57 -8.04 -5.15 -12.47
N GLY A 58 -7.39 -5.24 -13.64
CA GLY A 58 -7.80 -4.60 -14.88
C GLY A 58 -7.32 -3.16 -15.04
N ASN A 59 -6.41 -2.69 -14.18
CA ASN A 59 -5.78 -1.39 -14.33
C ASN A 59 -4.87 -1.37 -15.56
N ARG A 60 -4.73 -0.19 -16.19
CA ARG A 60 -3.92 -0.01 -17.41
C ARG A 60 -3.04 1.22 -17.30
N ARG A 61 -2.07 1.34 -18.20
CA ARG A 61 -1.12 2.47 -18.25
C ARG A 61 -0.43 2.69 -16.89
N ILE A 62 -0.05 1.58 -16.26
CA ILE A 62 0.61 1.56 -14.97
C ILE A 62 2.02 2.13 -15.15
N ASN A 63 2.38 3.09 -14.29
CA ASN A 63 3.69 3.70 -14.26
C ASN A 63 4.08 3.87 -12.79
N ILE A 64 4.95 2.99 -12.32
CA ILE A 64 5.47 2.96 -10.96
C ILE A 64 6.85 3.62 -10.98
N LYS A 65 7.03 4.73 -10.29
CA LYS A 65 8.35 5.35 -10.15
C LYS A 65 9.20 4.58 -9.15
N ALA A 66 10.52 4.61 -9.36
CA ALA A 66 11.45 4.06 -8.39
C ALA A 66 11.36 4.81 -7.06
N TRP A 67 11.55 4.11 -5.94
CA TRP A 67 11.71 4.71 -4.62
C TRP A 67 12.84 5.73 -4.59
N GLN A 68 12.55 6.88 -3.98
CA GLN A 68 13.49 7.97 -3.73
C GLN A 68 13.54 8.27 -2.24
N ARG A 69 14.73 8.60 -1.73
CA ARG A 69 14.88 9.02 -0.33
C ARG A 69 14.33 10.43 -0.16
N HIS A 70 13.57 10.65 0.90
CA HIS A 70 13.02 11.95 1.29
C HIS A 70 13.42 12.24 2.74
N GLU A 71 14.04 13.41 2.98
CA GLU A 71 14.69 13.71 4.26
C GLU A 71 13.77 13.58 5.47
N GLN A 72 12.49 13.98 5.32
CA GLN A 72 11.51 13.97 6.41
C GLN A 72 10.56 12.78 6.40
N LEU A 73 10.41 12.11 5.24
CA LEU A 73 9.30 11.17 5.01
C LEU A 73 9.80 9.72 4.86
N GLY A 74 11.11 9.48 4.96
CA GLY A 74 11.71 8.18 4.71
C GLY A 74 11.95 7.98 3.22
N HIS A 75 11.16 7.15 2.58
CA HIS A 75 11.22 6.93 1.13
C HIS A 75 9.85 7.14 0.50
N VAL A 76 9.85 7.74 -0.70
CA VAL A 76 8.64 8.06 -1.44
C VAL A 76 8.75 7.61 -2.90
N ARG A 77 7.61 7.32 -3.52
CA ARG A 77 7.48 7.18 -4.97
C ARG A 77 6.08 7.54 -5.40
N ASP A 78 5.92 7.88 -6.67
CA ASP A 78 4.61 8.11 -7.27
C ASP A 78 4.23 6.97 -8.21
N ILE A 79 2.94 6.68 -8.25
CA ILE A 79 2.34 5.69 -9.12
C ILE A 79 1.16 6.33 -9.84
N GLN A 80 1.06 6.05 -11.14
CA GLN A 80 -0.05 6.46 -11.98
C GLN A 80 -0.62 5.24 -12.70
N PHE A 81 -1.94 5.15 -12.77
CA PHE A 81 -2.63 4.11 -13.54
C PHE A 81 -4.06 4.55 -13.88
N VAL A 82 -4.69 3.84 -14.81
CA VAL A 82 -6.09 4.00 -15.20
C VAL A 82 -6.89 2.83 -14.66
N ALA A 83 -7.82 3.10 -13.74
CA ALA A 83 -8.66 2.08 -13.13
C ALA A 83 -10.00 1.95 -13.85
N PRO A 84 -10.51 0.73 -14.11
CA PRO A 84 -11.86 0.53 -14.62
C PRO A 84 -12.88 0.85 -13.51
N ILE A 85 -13.91 1.64 -13.84
CA ILE A 85 -15.03 1.90 -12.93
C ILE A 85 -16.11 0.87 -13.20
N LYS A 86 -16.61 0.24 -12.13
CA LYS A 86 -17.68 -0.76 -12.21
C LYS A 86 -19.01 -0.16 -11.75
N GLY A 87 -20.12 -0.78 -12.15
CA GLY A 87 -21.45 -0.43 -11.66
C GLY A 87 -22.05 0.83 -12.29
N ALA A 88 -22.88 1.55 -11.53
CA ALA A 88 -23.77 2.61 -12.03
C ALA A 88 -23.03 3.76 -12.75
N PHE A 89 -21.85 4.14 -12.28
CA PHE A 89 -21.07 5.22 -12.89
C PHE A 89 -20.55 4.89 -14.29
N ALA A 90 -20.23 3.61 -14.55
CA ALA A 90 -19.83 3.16 -15.88
C ALA A 90 -21.00 3.32 -16.87
N SER A 91 -22.22 2.96 -16.46
CA SER A 91 -23.44 3.13 -17.24
C SER A 91 -23.80 4.60 -17.50
N TRP A 92 -23.24 5.53 -16.72
CA TRP A 92 -23.41 6.98 -16.87
C TRP A 92 -22.28 7.65 -17.65
N GLY A 93 -21.46 6.87 -18.36
CA GLY A 93 -20.42 7.41 -19.25
C GLY A 93 -19.09 7.69 -18.57
N VAL A 94 -18.86 7.18 -17.35
CA VAL A 94 -17.57 7.28 -16.66
C VAL A 94 -16.96 5.88 -16.51
N PRO A 95 -16.38 5.31 -17.58
CA PRO A 95 -15.90 3.93 -17.57
C PRO A 95 -14.53 3.76 -16.88
N HIS A 96 -13.79 4.84 -16.67
CA HIS A 96 -12.42 4.78 -16.15
C HIS A 96 -12.10 6.00 -15.26
N ALA A 97 -11.27 5.78 -14.24
CA ALA A 97 -10.67 6.82 -13.42
C ALA A 97 -9.18 6.92 -13.72
N GLN A 98 -8.64 8.15 -13.71
CA GLN A 98 -7.20 8.36 -13.72
C GLN A 98 -6.72 8.48 -12.27
N CYS A 99 -5.94 7.50 -11.80
CA CYS A 99 -5.46 7.44 -10.43
C CYS A 99 -4.04 8.02 -10.33
N TYR A 100 -3.84 8.85 -9.32
CA TYR A 100 -2.53 9.36 -8.91
C TYR A 100 -2.34 8.97 -7.45
N GLN A 101 -1.32 8.15 -7.19
CA GLN A 101 -1.07 7.62 -5.87
C GLN A 101 0.37 7.89 -5.44
N SER A 102 0.55 8.55 -4.31
CA SER A 102 1.85 8.70 -3.68
C SER A 102 2.02 7.61 -2.61
N HIS A 103 3.18 6.97 -2.64
CA HIS A 103 3.59 5.93 -1.71
C HIS A 103 4.67 6.49 -0.78
N ARG A 104 4.59 6.16 0.50
CA ARG A 104 5.61 6.46 1.50
C ARG A 104 5.90 5.20 2.31
N PHE A 105 7.17 4.93 2.61
CA PHE A 105 7.49 4.02 3.71
C PHE A 105 8.64 4.52 4.57
N CYS A 106 8.61 4.14 5.84
CA CYS A 106 9.66 4.41 6.79
C CYS A 106 9.80 3.25 7.79
N ASN A 107 11.04 2.99 8.21
CA ASN A 107 11.36 1.99 9.23
C ASN A 107 11.59 2.70 10.56
N TYR A 108 10.90 2.21 11.58
CA TYR A 108 10.89 2.75 12.93
C TYR A 108 11.54 1.77 13.92
N ALA A 109 11.76 2.25 15.14
CA ALA A 109 12.25 1.47 16.26
C ALA A 109 11.45 0.18 16.45
N GLY A 110 12.14 -0.90 16.84
CA GLY A 110 11.52 -2.22 17.03
C GLY A 110 11.23 -2.99 15.75
N GLY A 111 11.77 -2.58 14.60
CA GLY A 111 11.54 -3.25 13.32
C GLY A 111 10.15 -3.03 12.76
N HIS A 112 9.52 -1.91 13.12
CA HIS A 112 8.21 -1.54 12.64
C HIS A 112 8.34 -0.76 11.33
N MET A 113 7.94 -1.38 10.22
CA MET A 113 7.85 -0.71 8.92
C MET A 113 6.42 -0.17 8.74
N VAL A 114 6.29 1.14 8.50
CA VAL A 114 5.01 1.73 8.11
C VAL A 114 5.07 2.04 6.62
N PHE A 115 4.08 1.55 5.88
CA PHE A 115 3.86 1.86 4.47
C PHE A 115 2.50 2.54 4.30
N GLU A 116 2.47 3.67 3.61
CA GLU A 116 1.29 4.50 3.42
C GLU A 116 1.09 4.82 1.96
N THR A 117 -0.17 4.90 1.56
CA THR A 117 -0.59 5.32 0.23
C THR A 117 -1.60 6.44 0.35
N SER A 118 -1.48 7.46 -0.49
CA SER A 118 -2.47 8.53 -0.63
C SER A 118 -2.86 8.64 -2.09
N GLN A 119 -4.15 8.47 -2.41
CA GLN A 119 -4.64 8.41 -3.78
C GLN A 119 -5.71 9.46 -4.08
N THR A 120 -5.53 10.15 -5.19
CA THR A 120 -6.55 10.98 -5.83
C THR A 120 -7.01 10.35 -7.15
N MET A 121 -8.24 10.64 -7.55
CA MET A 121 -8.85 10.08 -8.76
C MET A 121 -9.47 11.20 -9.59
N ALA A 122 -8.96 11.41 -10.79
CA ALA A 122 -9.53 12.33 -11.75
C ALA A 122 -10.52 11.62 -12.68
N ASN A 123 -11.36 12.43 -13.36
CA ASN A 123 -12.39 11.97 -14.28
C ASN A 123 -13.49 11.12 -13.63
N ILE A 124 -13.77 11.34 -12.35
CA ILE A 124 -14.92 10.77 -11.65
C ILE A 124 -15.75 11.88 -11.01
N PRO A 125 -17.05 11.68 -10.77
CA PRO A 125 -17.84 12.60 -9.97
C PRO A 125 -17.20 12.81 -8.60
N TYR A 126 -17.08 14.08 -8.18
CA TYR A 126 -16.50 14.49 -6.89
C TYR A 126 -15.06 14.03 -6.64
N GLY A 127 -14.30 13.69 -7.69
CA GLY A 127 -12.91 13.22 -7.52
C GLY A 127 -11.96 14.24 -6.91
N ASP A 128 -12.35 15.52 -6.91
CA ASP A 128 -11.66 16.63 -6.26
C ASP A 128 -12.09 16.86 -4.79
N CYS A 129 -13.09 16.13 -4.32
CA CYS A 129 -13.68 16.32 -2.99
C CYS A 129 -13.08 15.37 -1.94
N PHE A 130 -12.27 14.39 -2.33
CA PHE A 130 -11.71 13.40 -1.41
C PHE A 130 -10.37 12.82 -1.88
N THR A 131 -9.64 12.26 -0.92
CA THR A 131 -8.45 11.44 -1.09
C THR A 131 -8.70 10.10 -0.40
N VAL A 132 -8.10 9.03 -0.91
CA VAL A 132 -8.12 7.72 -0.27
C VAL A 132 -6.75 7.45 0.33
N ASP A 133 -6.69 7.42 1.66
CA ASP A 133 -5.47 7.14 2.40
C ASP A 133 -5.53 5.72 3.01
N VAL A 134 -4.44 4.97 2.88
CA VAL A 134 -4.29 3.63 3.45
C VAL A 134 -2.94 3.54 4.13
N ARG A 135 -2.92 2.88 5.30
CA ARG A 135 -1.71 2.62 6.06
C ARG A 135 -1.57 1.13 6.37
N TRP A 136 -0.35 0.64 6.27
CA TRP A 136 0.07 -0.71 6.57
C TRP A 136 1.17 -0.66 7.63
N ASP A 137 0.88 -1.23 8.80
CA ASP A 137 1.85 -1.43 9.87
C ASP A 137 2.37 -2.87 9.76
N ILE A 138 3.63 -3.02 9.36
CA ILE A 138 4.29 -4.31 9.12
C ILE A 138 5.36 -4.49 10.20
N MET A 139 5.11 -5.43 11.11
CA MET A 139 5.96 -5.69 12.27
C MET A 139 6.07 -7.20 12.51
N ALA A 140 7.09 -7.61 13.26
CA ALA A 140 7.19 -8.98 13.72
C ALA A 140 5.95 -9.33 14.56
N ALA A 141 5.30 -10.46 14.24
CA ALA A 141 4.17 -10.93 15.02
C ALA A 141 4.60 -11.26 16.46
N ASP A 142 3.76 -10.93 17.43
CA ASP A 142 3.94 -11.45 18.80
C ASP A 142 3.78 -12.98 18.72
N PRO A 143 4.75 -13.77 19.22
CA PRO A 143 4.66 -15.23 19.26
C PRO A 143 3.40 -15.76 19.95
N ARG A 144 2.70 -14.92 20.72
CA ARG A 144 1.47 -15.25 21.45
C ARG A 144 0.19 -14.92 20.67
N THR A 145 0.27 -14.23 19.53
CA THR A 145 -0.88 -13.97 18.68
C THR A 145 -1.23 -15.26 17.93
N PRO A 146 -2.41 -15.86 18.15
CA PRO A 146 -2.81 -17.04 17.38
C PRO A 146 -2.95 -16.65 15.91
N SER A 147 -2.35 -17.42 15.00
CA SER A 147 -2.69 -17.35 13.57
C SER A 147 -4.19 -17.60 13.42
N GLN A 148 -4.96 -16.62 12.94
CA GLN A 148 -6.36 -16.88 12.60
C GLN A 148 -6.42 -17.88 11.44
N PRO A 149 -7.33 -18.88 11.46
CA PRO A 149 -7.61 -19.66 10.27
C PRO A 149 -8.13 -18.70 9.19
N GLY A 150 -7.50 -18.73 8.01
CA GLY A 150 -7.73 -17.75 6.95
C GLY A 150 -9.20 -17.51 6.63
N LEU A 151 -9.53 -16.26 6.29
CA LEU A 151 -10.87 -15.87 5.86
C LEU A 151 -11.39 -16.85 4.77
N PRO A 152 -12.66 -17.29 4.86
CA PRO A 152 -13.26 -18.06 3.79
C PRO A 152 -13.25 -17.20 2.51
N THR A 153 -12.74 -17.79 1.44
CA THR A 153 -12.80 -17.22 0.10
C THR A 153 -14.25 -16.84 -0.25
N LEU A 154 -14.44 -15.71 -0.93
CA LEU A 154 -15.73 -15.10 -1.37
C LEU A 154 -16.67 -16.01 -2.20
N HIS A 155 -16.41 -17.32 -2.30
CA HIS A 155 -17.23 -18.30 -3.00
C HIS A 155 -18.24 -19.05 -2.11
N GLU A 156 -18.30 -18.78 -0.80
CA GLU A 156 -19.26 -19.43 0.11
C GLU A 156 -20.22 -18.42 0.77
N VAL A 157 -21.06 -17.77 -0.04
CA VAL A 157 -22.34 -17.23 0.42
C VAL A 157 -23.44 -17.86 -0.45
N PRO A 158 -24.46 -18.50 0.13
CA PRO A 158 -25.51 -19.21 -0.62
C PRO A 158 -26.37 -18.29 -1.48
#